data_AF-W4RUG7-F1
#
_entry.id   AF-W4RUG7-F1
#
_cell.length_a   1.000
_cell.length_b   1.000
_cell.length_c   1.000
_cell.angle_alpha   90.00
_cell.angle_beta   90.00
_cell.angle_gamma   90.00
#
_symmetry.space_group_name_H-M   'P 1'
#
loop_
_entity.id
_entity.type
_entity.pdbx_description
1 polymer ?
#
loop_
_entity_poly.entity_id
_entity_poly.type
_entity_poly.pdbx_seq_one_letter_code
_entity_poly.pdbx_strand_id
1 'polypeptide(L)' 'MHIVVCVKQVPDTKIIKINPNTNTLDRRSAPAILNPYDATPYRKQSK' A
#
# COMPACT_ATOMS: atom_id res chain seq x y z
N MET A 1 2.50 28.55 -10.76
CA MET A 1 1.96 27.87 -9.56
C MET A 1 2.64 26.52 -9.45
N HIS A 2 3.22 26.20 -8.29
CA HIS A 2 3.89 24.90 -8.05
C HIS A 2 3.17 24.18 -6.92
N ILE A 3 2.87 22.90 -7.13
CA ILE A 3 2.23 22.03 -6.15
C ILE A 3 3.15 20.83 -5.96
N VAL A 4 3.49 20.55 -4.70
CA VAL A 4 4.31 19.38 -4.32
C VAL A 4 3.38 18.35 -3.70
N VAL A 5 3.51 17.09 -4.14
CA VAL A 5 2.73 15.97 -3.63
C VAL A 5 3.68 14.93 -3.06
N CYS A 6 3.49 14.61 -1.78
CA CYS A 6 4.19 13.51 -1.15
C CYS A 6 3.60 12.19 -1.63
N VAL A 7 4.46 11.33 -2.17
CA VAL A 7 4.09 9.98 -2.58
C VAL A 7 4.89 8.98 -1.75
N LYS A 8 4.25 7.88 -1.37
CA LYS A 8 4.83 6.79 -0.60
C LYS A 8 4.74 5.50 -1.38
N GLN A 9 5.88 4.83 -1.52
CA GLN A 9 5.90 3.44 -1.96
C GLN A 9 5.56 2.53 -0.77
N VAL A 10 4.65 1.59 -0.97
CA VAL A 10 4.18 0.63 0.05
C VAL A 10 4.15 -0.78 -0.56
N PRO A 11 4.36 -1.84 0.24
CA PRO A 11 4.12 -3.20 -0.23
C PRO A 11 2.61 -3.42 -0.46
N ASP A 12 2.25 -4.20 -1.48
CA ASP A 12 0.85 -4.54 -1.74
C ASP A 12 0.29 -5.44 -0.63
N THR A 13 -0.56 -4.85 0.22
CA THR A 13 -1.14 -5.52 1.38
C THR A 13 -2.17 -6.58 1.01
N LYS A 14 -2.69 -6.62 -0.23
CA LYS A 14 -3.66 -7.63 -0.67
C LYS A 14 -3.04 -9.02 -0.83
N ILE A 15 -1.73 -9.08 -1.01
CA ILE A 15 -0.99 -10.31 -1.34
C ILE A 15 -0.24 -10.84 -0.11
N ILE A 16 -0.10 -10.02 0.94
CA ILE A 16 0.50 -10.41 2.22
C ILE A 16 -0.41 -11.39 2.95
N LYS A 17 0.19 -12.47 3.48
CA LYS A 17 -0.53 -13.51 4.23
C LYS A 17 0.08 -13.70 5.61
N ILE A 18 -0.73 -14.17 6.54
CA ILE A 18 -0.28 -14.61 7.86
C ILE A 18 0.01 -16.11 7.77
N ASN A 19 1.18 -16.53 8.24
CA ASN A 19 1.47 -17.94 8.44
C ASN A 19 0.77 -18.41 9.73
N PRO A 20 -0.21 -19.32 9.66
CA PRO A 20 -0.99 -19.74 10.83
C PRO A 20 -0.17 -20.59 11.82
N ASN A 21 0.96 -21.17 11.40
CA ASN A 21 1.78 -22.01 12.26
C ASN A 21 2.77 -21.18 13.10
N THR A 22 3.34 -20.13 12.49
CA THR A 22 4.35 -19.27 13.14
C THR A 22 3.80 -17.93 13.61
N ASN A 23 2.55 -17.61 13.27
CA ASN A 23 1.91 -16.31 13.52
C ASN A 23 2.73 -15.11 12.98
N THR A 24 3.52 -15.32 11.94
CA THR A 24 4.32 -14.28 11.29
C THR A 24 3.68 -13.83 9.98
N LEU A 25 3.84 -12.55 9.64
CA LEU A 25 3.48 -12.00 8.33
C LEU A 25 4.51 -12.40 7.27
N ASP A 26 4.08 -13.09 6.21
CA ASP A 26 4.91 -13.30 5.02
C ASP A 26 4.72 -12.18 4.01
N ARG A 27 5.80 -11.47 3.73
CA ARG A 27 5.84 -10.25 2.90
C ARG A 27 6.76 -10.40 1.69
N ARG A 28 7.39 -11.56 1.49
CA ARG A 28 8.46 -11.76 0.49
C ARG A 28 7.96 -11.70 -0.95
N SER A 29 6.71 -12.10 -1.17
CA SER A 29 6.08 -12.10 -2.49
C SER A 29 5.33 -10.81 -2.82
N ALA A 30 5.25 -9.86 -1.88
CA ALA A 30 4.47 -8.63 -2.09
C ALA A 30 5.29 -7.61 -2.89
N PRO A 31 4.83 -7.19 -4.08
CA PRO A 31 5.49 -6.16 -4.85
C PRO A 31 5.37 -4.79 -4.17
N ALA A 32 6.36 -3.93 -4.40
CA ALA A 32 6.34 -2.55 -3.93
C ALA A 32 5.55 -1.69 -4.93
N ILE A 33 4.40 -1.16 -4.50
CA ILE A 33 3.47 -0.36 -5.30
C ILE A 33 3.42 1.09 -4.82
N LEU A 34 2.93 2.00 -5.66
CA LEU A 34 2.53 3.34 -5.20
C LEU A 34 1.33 3.19 -4.26
N ASN A 35 1.36 3.88 -3.12
CA ASN A 35 0.23 3.92 -2.21
C ASN A 35 -1.05 4.38 -2.97
N PRO A 36 -2.13 3.58 -2.96
CA PRO A 36 -3.35 3.89 -3.72
C PRO A 36 -3.97 5.26 -3.38
N TYR A 37 -3.77 5.76 -2.16
CA TYR A 37 -4.24 7.08 -1.74
C TYR A 37 -3.45 8.23 -2.37
N ASP A 38 -2.16 8.00 -2.65
CA ASP A 38 -1.28 9.01 -3.24
C ASP A 38 -1.49 9.09 -4.76
N ALA A 39 -1.97 8.01 -5.38
CA ALA A 39 -2.34 7.98 -6.80
C ALA A 39 -3.60 8.81 -7.12
N THR A 40 -4.45 9.08 -6.12
CA THR A 40 -5.66 9.92 -6.30
C THR A 40 -5.90 10.82 -5.07
N PRO A 41 -5.38 12.05 -5.05
CA PRO A 41 -5.45 12.91 -3.87
C PRO A 41 -6.85 13.40 -3.45
N TYR A 42 -7.90 13.20 -4.28
CA TYR A 42 -9.21 13.85 -4.05
C TYR A 42 -10.47 12.98 -4.20
N ARG A 43 -10.41 11.66 -4.48
CA ARG A 43 -11.64 10.94 -4.93
C ARG A 43 -12.09 9.69 -4.17
N LYS A 44 -11.41 9.18 -3.14
CA LYS A 44 -11.86 7.93 -2.48
C LYS A 44 -11.65 7.90 -0.96
N GLN A 45 -12.38 8.75 -0.24
CA GLN A 45 -12.73 8.56 1.18
C GLN A 45 -14.24 8.75 1.39
N SER A 46 -15.04 8.34 0.40
CA SER A 46 -16.47 8.09 0.58
C SER A 46 -16.69 6.62 0.23
N LYS A 47 -16.48 5.77 1.24
CA LYS A 47 -17.11 4.46 1.46
C LYS A 47 -16.75 4.02 2.87
#